data_AF-A0A935AA22-F1
#
_entry.id   AF-A0A935AA22-F1
#
_cell.length_a   1.000
_cell.length_b   1.000
_cell.length_c   1.000
_cell.angle_alpha   90.00
_cell.angle_beta   90.00
_cell.angle_gamma   90.00
#
_symmetry.space_group_name_H-M   'P 1'
#
loop_
_entity.id
_entity.type
_entity.pdbx_description
1 polymer ?
#
loop_
_entity_poly.entity_id
_entity_poly.type
_entity_poly.pdbx_seq_one_letter_code
_entity_poly.pdbx_strand_id
1 'polypeptide(L)'
;MPKDKAYQQAEQKIQQALQSGATELNLLDMKLTELPGSIGQLTQLTELDLSNNQLTTLPDSLGQLTQLTTLDLSNNQLTLPDWLGKFTQYSNND
;
A
#
# COMPACT_ATOMS: atom_id res chain seq x y z
N MET A 1 -11.72 -14.23 8.76
CA MET A 1 -11.71 -15.07 7.54
C MET A 1 -10.31 -15.60 7.35
N PRO A 2 -10.10 -16.83 6.83
CA PRO A 2 -8.76 -17.27 6.46
C PRO A 2 -8.22 -16.31 5.39
N LYS A 3 -7.01 -15.80 5.59
CA LYS A 3 -6.36 -14.91 4.62
C LYS A 3 -6.06 -15.70 3.34
N ASP A 4 -6.34 -15.11 2.19
CA ASP A 4 -6.20 -15.79 0.90
C ASP A 4 -4.73 -16.00 0.48
N LYS A 5 -4.52 -16.72 -0.62
CA LYS A 5 -3.17 -17.03 -1.13
C LYS A 5 -2.39 -15.77 -1.53
N ALA A 6 -3.06 -14.75 -2.06
CA ALA A 6 -2.42 -13.49 -2.47
C ALA A 6 -1.87 -12.75 -1.25
N TYR A 7 -2.67 -12.66 -0.18
CA TYR A 7 -2.24 -12.10 1.09
C TYR A 7 -1.01 -12.82 1.62
N GLN A 8 -1.04 -14.16 1.68
CA GLN A 8 0.08 -14.95 2.21
C GLN A 8 1.37 -14.75 1.40
N GLN A 9 1.24 -14.60 0.08
CA GLN A 9 2.38 -14.31 -0.78
C GLN A 9 2.92 -12.88 -0.57
N ALA A 10 2.06 -11.90 -0.37
CA ALA A 10 2.48 -10.54 -0.03
C ALA A 10 3.19 -10.49 1.32
N GLU A 11 2.64 -11.18 2.34
CA GLU A 11 3.28 -11.33 3.65
C GLU A 11 4.69 -11.93 3.50
N GLN A 12 4.86 -13.00 2.71
CA GLN A 12 6.18 -13.59 2.46
C GLN A 12 7.17 -12.62 1.80
N LYS A 13 6.72 -11.84 0.81
CA LYS A 13 7.55 -10.81 0.16
C LYS A 13 7.95 -9.70 1.13
N ILE A 14 7.04 -9.28 2.01
CA ILE A 14 7.31 -8.30 3.08
C ILE A 14 8.36 -8.86 4.05
N GLN A 15 8.22 -10.12 4.48
CA GLN A 15 9.21 -10.75 5.36
C GLN A 15 10.59 -10.89 4.68
N GLN A 16 10.64 -11.18 3.39
CA GLN A 16 11.89 -11.20 2.63
C GLN A 16 12.53 -9.81 2.55
N ALA A 17 11.75 -8.77 2.27
CA ALA A 17 12.22 -7.39 2.24
C ALA A 17 12.75 -6.93 3.61
N LEU A 18 12.10 -7.33 4.70
CA LEU A 18 12.57 -7.07 6.08
C LEU A 18 13.92 -7.73 6.34
N GLN A 19 14.11 -8.96 5.90
CA GLN A 19 15.35 -9.71 6.09
C GLN A 19 16.50 -9.17 5.24
N SER A 20 16.21 -8.68 4.04
CA SER A 20 17.22 -8.12 3.13
C SER A 20 17.51 -6.64 3.38
N GLY A 21 16.68 -5.93 4.16
CA GLY A 21 16.76 -4.49 4.33
C GLY A 21 16.45 -3.73 3.04
N ALA A 22 15.54 -4.27 2.22
CA ALA A 22 15.18 -3.68 0.93
C ALA A 22 14.60 -2.27 1.11
N THR A 23 14.99 -1.36 0.20
CA THR A 23 14.43 -0.01 0.09
C THR A 23 13.29 0.06 -0.92
N GLU A 24 13.12 -0.98 -1.73
CA GLU A 24 12.09 -1.07 -2.77
C GLU A 24 11.29 -2.35 -2.61
N LEU A 25 9.97 -2.26 -2.73
CA LEU A 25 9.09 -3.42 -2.68
C LEU A 25 8.01 -3.33 -3.76
N ASN A 26 7.97 -4.35 -4.62
CA ASN A 26 6.97 -4.50 -5.66
C ASN A 26 5.96 -5.60 -5.30
N LEU A 27 4.69 -5.20 -5.20
CA LEU A 27 3.50 -6.04 -4.98
C LEU A 27 2.45 -5.83 -6.09
N LEU A 28 2.89 -5.42 -7.30
CA LEU A 28 2.04 -5.18 -8.47
C LEU A 28 1.28 -6.44 -8.91
N ASP A 29 0.02 -6.27 -9.31
CA ASP A 29 -0.84 -7.32 -9.90
C ASP A 29 -0.90 -8.62 -9.09
N MET A 30 -0.96 -8.49 -7.75
CA MET A 30 -1.05 -9.62 -6.83
C MET A 30 -2.48 -10.01 -6.48
N LYS A 31 -3.49 -9.27 -6.98
CA LYS A 31 -4.92 -9.44 -6.64
C LYS A 31 -5.21 -9.26 -5.15
N LEU A 32 -4.44 -8.41 -4.47
CA LEU A 32 -4.62 -8.13 -3.05
C LEU A 32 -5.91 -7.38 -2.80
N THR A 33 -6.74 -7.89 -1.88
CA THR A 33 -7.93 -7.19 -1.37
C THR A 33 -7.63 -6.42 -0.08
N GLU A 34 -6.65 -6.89 0.68
CA GLU A 34 -6.10 -6.23 1.86
C GLU A 34 -4.56 -6.28 1.83
N LEU A 35 -3.90 -5.26 2.39
CA LEU A 35 -2.45 -5.22 2.55
C LEU A 35 -2.05 -5.69 3.96
N PRO A 36 -1.05 -6.57 4.11
CA PRO A 36 -0.54 -6.95 5.42
C PRO A 36 -0.07 -5.76 6.26
N GLY A 37 -0.50 -5.72 7.53
CA GLY A 37 -0.07 -4.67 8.46
C GLY A 37 1.44 -4.70 8.78
N SER A 38 2.10 -5.83 8.54
CA SER A 38 3.56 -5.99 8.66
C SER A 38 4.35 -5.08 7.71
N ILE A 39 3.70 -4.52 6.68
CA ILE A 39 4.32 -3.52 5.78
C ILE A 39 4.96 -2.37 6.58
N GLY A 40 4.35 -1.93 7.68
CA GLY A 40 4.85 -0.81 8.50
C GLY A 40 6.20 -1.07 9.17
N GLN A 41 6.67 -2.32 9.22
CA GLN A 41 7.99 -2.66 9.75
C GLN A 41 9.12 -2.30 8.77
N LEU A 42 8.82 -2.08 7.48
CA LEU A 42 9.80 -1.71 6.45
C LEU A 42 10.17 -0.22 6.53
N THR A 43 10.63 0.27 7.68
CA THR A 43 10.87 1.71 7.92
C THR A 43 11.95 2.33 7.02
N GLN A 44 12.71 1.49 6.31
CA GLN A 44 13.74 1.89 5.33
C GLN A 44 13.22 1.96 3.89
N LEU A 45 11.96 1.61 3.64
CA LEU A 45 11.38 1.57 2.31
C LEU A 45 11.23 2.99 1.74
N THR A 46 11.77 3.21 0.55
CA THR A 46 11.68 4.44 -0.22
C THR A 46 10.67 4.33 -1.36
N GLU A 47 10.49 3.12 -1.92
CA GLU A 47 9.54 2.87 -3.01
C GLU A 47 8.64 1.65 -2.75
N LEU A 48 7.34 1.83 -2.95
CA LEU A 48 6.32 0.79 -2.81
C LEU A 48 5.35 0.82 -3.99
N ASP A 49 5.34 -0.25 -4.77
CA ASP A 49 4.38 -0.45 -5.86
C ASP A 49 3.29 -1.43 -5.45
N LEU A 50 2.07 -0.92 -5.34
CA LEU A 50 0.84 -1.66 -5.03
C LEU A 50 -0.16 -1.59 -6.20
N SER A 51 0.29 -1.15 -7.38
CA SER A 51 -0.60 -0.94 -8.51
C SER A 51 -1.23 -2.24 -9.02
N ASN A 52 -2.38 -2.12 -9.69
CA ASN A 52 -3.12 -3.25 -10.26
C ASN A 52 -3.58 -4.29 -9.21
N ASN A 53 -3.94 -3.85 -8.02
CA ASN A 53 -4.54 -4.71 -7.00
C ASN A 53 -6.05 -4.43 -6.83
N GLN A 54 -6.67 -5.01 -5.81
CA GLN A 54 -8.08 -4.85 -5.49
C GLN A 54 -8.25 -4.26 -4.08
N LEU A 55 -7.26 -3.48 -3.62
CA LEU A 55 -7.25 -2.93 -2.27
C LEU A 55 -8.43 -1.98 -2.11
N THR A 56 -9.23 -2.21 -1.08
CA THR A 56 -10.34 -1.30 -0.72
C THR A 56 -9.95 -0.34 0.40
N THR A 57 -8.95 -0.72 1.20
CA THR A 57 -8.42 0.02 2.35
C THR A 57 -6.92 -0.22 2.47
N LEU A 58 -6.21 0.71 3.13
CA LEU A 58 -4.81 0.55 3.52
C LEU A 58 -4.70 0.42 5.04
N PRO A 59 -3.76 -0.36 5.58
CA PRO A 59 -3.55 -0.47 7.02
C PRO A 59 -2.93 0.81 7.58
N ASP A 60 -3.32 1.21 8.79
CA ASP A 60 -2.77 2.39 9.48
C ASP A 60 -1.24 2.32 9.64
N SER A 61 -0.68 1.11 9.68
CA SER A 61 0.77 0.87 9.76
C SER A 61 1.54 1.37 8.55
N LEU A 62 0.89 1.64 7.41
CA LEU A 62 1.53 2.29 6.26
C LEU A 62 2.11 3.67 6.65
N GLY A 63 1.51 4.35 7.64
CA GLY A 63 2.02 5.61 8.18
C GLY A 63 3.37 5.49 8.92
N GLN A 64 3.86 4.27 9.17
CA GLN A 64 5.20 4.02 9.76
C GLN A 64 6.32 4.07 8.72
N LEU A 65 5.99 4.08 7.42
CA LEU A 65 6.96 4.17 6.32
C LEU A 65 7.45 5.60 6.12
N THR A 66 8.15 6.15 7.11
CA THR A 66 8.55 7.57 7.15
C THR A 66 9.57 7.97 6.08
N GLN A 67 10.23 7.01 5.44
CA GLN A 67 11.18 7.24 4.33
C GLN A 67 10.57 7.01 2.95
N LEU A 68 9.29 6.66 2.86
CA LEU A 68 8.64 6.38 1.59
C LEU A 68 8.48 7.67 0.77
N THR A 69 9.13 7.71 -0.39
CA THR A 69 9.06 8.82 -1.34
C THR A 69 8.14 8.52 -2.52
N THR A 70 8.00 7.24 -2.85
CA THR A 70 7.20 6.77 -3.99
C THR A 70 6.21 5.71 -3.53
N LEU A 71 4.92 5.96 -3.78
CA LEU A 71 3.83 5.03 -3.50
C LEU A 71 2.90 4.98 -4.71
N ASP A 72 2.87 3.87 -5.42
CA ASP A 72 1.92 3.65 -6.52
C ASP A 72 0.74 2.81 -6.04
N LEU A 73 -0.45 3.41 -6.09
CA LEU A 73 -1.73 2.79 -5.74
C LEU A 73 -2.69 2.73 -6.94
N SER A 74 -2.21 3.01 -8.16
CA SER A 74 -3.02 3.03 -9.37
C SER A 74 -3.74 1.69 -9.59
N ASN A 75 -4.91 1.75 -10.23
CA ASN A 75 -5.71 0.56 -10.53
C ASN A 75 -6.03 -0.30 -9.30
N ASN A 76 -6.39 0.34 -8.18
CA ASN A 76 -7.00 -0.28 -7.00
C ASN A 76 -8.48 0.11 -6.86
N GLN A 77 -9.15 -0.45 -5.86
CA GLN A 77 -10.55 -0.15 -5.53
C GLN A 77 -10.65 0.70 -4.26
N LEU A 78 -9.62 1.52 -4.01
CA LEU A 78 -9.55 2.35 -2.81
C LEU A 78 -10.75 3.29 -2.82
N THR A 79 -11.59 3.15 -1.80
CA THR A 79 -12.53 4.20 -1.50
C THR A 79 -11.71 5.39 -1.03
N LEU A 80 -11.77 6.49 -1.78
CA LEU A 80 -11.09 7.72 -1.37
C LEU A 80 -11.65 8.09 0.01
N PRO A 81 -10.81 8.13 1.06
CA PRO A 81 -11.30 8.54 2.37
C PRO A 81 -11.79 9.98 2.30
N ASP A 82 -12.77 10.34 3.14
CA ASP A 82 -13.44 11.66 3.15
C ASP A 82 -12.45 12.85 3.16
N TRP A 83 -11.22 12.65 3.66
CA TRP A 83 -10.19 13.69 3.65
C TRP A 83 -9.63 14.02 2.27
N LEU A 84 -9.76 13.14 1.27
CA LEU A 84 -9.34 13.41 -0.11
C LEU A 84 -10.39 14.24 -0.88
N GLY A 85 -11.67 14.16 -0.48
CA GLY A 85 -12.74 15.05 -0.96
C GLY A 85 -12.56 16.53 -0.56
N LYS A 86 -11.64 16.84 0.36
CA LYS A 86 -11.30 18.23 0.71
C LYS A 86 -10.39 18.92 -0.32
N PHE A 87 -9.72 18.18 -1.19
CA PHE A 87 -8.87 18.74 -2.24
C PHE A 87 -9.62 19.00 -3.55
N THR A 88 -10.81 18.43 -3.73
CA THR A 88 -11.66 18.71 -4.90
C THR A 88 -12.55 19.94 -4.75
N GLN A 89 -12.68 20.51 -3.54
CA GLN A 89 -13.42 21.77 -3.32
C GLN A 89 -12.68 23.04 -3.77
N TYR A 90 -11.42 22.95 -4.21
CA TYR A 90 -10.64 24.11 -4.69
C TYR A 90 -10.59 24.27 -6.22
N SER A 91 -11.36 23.47 -6.97
CA SER A 91 -11.56 23.69 -8.41
C SER A 91 -13.05 23.86 -8.67
N ASN A 92 -13.52 25.10 -8.55
CA ASN A 92 -14.62 25.71 -9.32
C ASN A 92 -15.03 27.00 -8.57
N ASN A 93 -14.18 28.03 -8.68
CA ASN A 93 -14.67 29.41 -8.65
C ASN A 93 -14.57 29.91 -10.09
N ASP A 94 -15.63 29.66 -10.85
CA ASP A 94 -16.08 30.56 -11.91
C ASP A 94 -17.37 31.23 -11.41
#